data_AF-A0A420AXE6-F1
#
_entry.id   AF-A0A420AXE6-F1
#
_cell.length_a   1.000
_cell.length_b   1.000
_cell.length_c   1.000
_cell.angle_alpha   90.00
_cell.angle_beta   90.00
_cell.angle_gamma   90.00
#
_symmetry.space_group_name_H-M   'P 1'
#
loop_
_entity.id
_entity.type
_entity.pdbx_description
1 polymer ?
#
loop_
_entity_poly.entity_id
_entity_poly.type
_entity_poly.pdbx_seq_one_letter_code
_entity_poly.pdbx_strand_id
1 'polypeptide(L)'
;MIKKLFLKNKKKREKSVPEYGWFGSYIGWDEVKRLTDGYDKNLILDKTRQSMLAIRDGRAVYERDSVLFEKKEYPFAIISSLLYIALKNDMKLKVVDFGGSLGTTYYQVREFLTPLRSLEWHIVEQESYVVIGKEEFENDQLKFYKTIESSLEDGVAHVVLLSSVVQYLEKPHEFLSYLTGLSVEYILFDRTAFVVEGPDRLTLQRVPPFIYDASYPAWFFNETNFLSHFEDYEIQTEFTSYVIGEQDMLIDGKVEGYDKGFFLKKIIR
;
A
#
# COMPACT_ATOMS: atom_id res chain seq x y z
N MET A 1 16.98 52.79 -38.59
CA MET A 1 18.04 51.83 -39.00
C MET A 1 18.28 50.81 -37.89
N ILE A 2 17.77 49.60 -38.09
CA ILE A 2 18.29 48.28 -37.71
C ILE A 2 19.04 48.16 -36.36
N LYS A 3 18.37 47.63 -35.34
CA LYS A 3 18.99 46.81 -34.28
C LYS A 3 18.75 45.32 -34.61
N LYS A 4 19.72 44.66 -35.26
CA LYS A 4 19.81 43.19 -35.33
C LYS A 4 20.39 42.72 -33.98
N LEU A 5 19.63 42.00 -33.18
CA LEU A 5 19.49 40.53 -33.20
C LEU A 5 20.79 39.82 -32.79
N PHE A 6 20.94 39.58 -31.48
CA PHE A 6 21.66 38.41 -30.98
C PHE A 6 20.71 37.61 -30.10
N LEU A 7 20.15 36.57 -30.71
CA LEU A 7 19.40 35.51 -30.05
C LEU A 7 20.28 34.90 -28.96
N LYS A 8 19.89 35.08 -27.70
CA LYS A 8 20.38 34.20 -26.63
C LYS A 8 19.81 32.81 -26.91
N ASN A 9 20.70 31.88 -27.25
CA ASN A 9 20.46 30.45 -27.26
C ASN A 9 19.86 30.03 -25.90
N LYS A 10 18.52 29.95 -25.81
CA LYS A 10 17.88 29.07 -24.84
C LYS A 10 18.21 27.65 -25.28
N LYS A 11 19.32 27.11 -24.79
CA LYS A 11 19.48 25.66 -24.71
C LYS A 11 18.23 25.15 -23.98
N LYS A 12 17.35 24.44 -24.70
CA LYS A 12 16.39 23.55 -24.06
C LYS A 12 17.23 22.68 -23.13
N ARG A 13 17.12 22.87 -21.81
CA ARG A 13 17.56 21.84 -20.88
C ARG A 13 16.69 20.64 -21.24
N GLU A 14 17.29 19.64 -21.88
CA GLU A 14 16.70 18.31 -21.88
C GLU A 14 16.33 18.02 -20.43
N LYS A 15 15.05 17.80 -20.16
CA LYS A 15 14.62 17.37 -18.83
C LYS A 15 15.35 16.05 -18.61
N SER A 16 16.34 16.05 -17.72
CA SER A 16 17.00 14.82 -17.29
C SER A 16 15.91 13.88 -16.82
N VAL A 17 15.92 12.64 -17.32
CA VAL A 17 15.04 11.58 -16.83
C VAL A 17 15.20 11.54 -15.30
N PRO A 18 14.10 11.57 -14.52
CA PRO A 18 14.19 11.47 -13.07
C PRO A 18 15.02 10.25 -12.67
N GLU A 19 15.87 10.37 -11.65
CA GLU A 19 16.69 9.26 -11.17
C GLU A 19 15.85 8.22 -10.41
N TYR A 20 14.81 8.69 -9.72
CA TYR A 20 13.90 7.91 -8.88
C TYR A 20 12.45 8.03 -9.35
N GLY A 21 11.63 7.04 -9.02
CA GLY A 21 10.24 6.92 -9.48
C GLY A 21 10.01 5.61 -10.23
N TRP A 22 9.05 5.63 -11.15
CA TRP A 22 8.63 4.45 -11.91
C TRP A 22 9.02 4.58 -13.38
N PHE A 23 9.56 3.52 -13.95
CA PHE A 23 10.15 3.54 -15.29
C PHE A 23 9.76 2.33 -16.12
N GLY A 24 9.67 2.54 -17.44
CA GLY A 24 9.52 1.48 -18.42
C GLY A 24 8.11 0.90 -18.52
N SER A 25 7.99 -0.12 -19.35
CA SER A 25 6.79 -0.94 -19.54
C SER A 25 7.30 -2.34 -19.90
N TYR A 26 7.27 -3.23 -18.93
CA TYR A 26 7.90 -4.55 -19.03
C TYR A 26 6.87 -5.65 -19.26
N ILE A 27 7.28 -6.72 -19.93
CA ILE A 27 6.34 -7.79 -20.32
C ILE A 27 6.15 -8.80 -19.20
N GLY A 28 7.18 -9.00 -18.36
CA GLY A 28 7.14 -10.01 -17.31
C GLY A 28 7.89 -9.61 -16.05
N TRP A 29 7.41 -10.13 -14.92
CA TRP A 29 7.99 -9.87 -13.60
C TRP A 29 9.49 -10.21 -13.53
N ASP A 30 9.88 -11.37 -14.06
CA ASP A 30 11.26 -11.83 -14.09
C ASP A 30 12.18 -10.90 -14.87
N GLU A 31 11.67 -10.19 -15.88
CA GLU A 31 12.44 -9.20 -16.63
C GLU A 31 12.89 -8.06 -15.72
N VAL A 32 11.94 -7.48 -14.98
CA VAL A 32 12.22 -6.37 -14.07
C VAL A 32 13.02 -6.82 -12.87
N LYS A 33 12.72 -7.99 -12.32
CA LYS A 33 13.42 -8.56 -11.16
C LYS A 33 14.92 -8.74 -11.40
N ARG A 34 15.34 -8.99 -12.65
CA ARG A 34 16.77 -9.05 -13.03
C ARG A 34 17.46 -7.70 -13.11
N LEU A 35 16.69 -6.62 -13.19
CA LEU A 35 17.17 -5.23 -13.24
C LEU A 35 17.16 -4.56 -11.86
N THR A 36 16.63 -5.26 -10.86
CA THR A 36 16.48 -4.75 -9.51
C THR A 36 17.47 -5.40 -8.57
N ASP A 37 17.97 -4.62 -7.61
CA ASP A 37 18.69 -5.17 -6.45
C ASP A 37 17.73 -5.98 -5.54
N GLY A 38 16.42 -5.80 -5.75
CA GLY A 38 15.34 -6.43 -5.00
C GLY A 38 15.14 -5.74 -3.66
N TYR A 39 14.32 -6.37 -2.81
CA TYR A 39 14.37 -6.06 -1.40
C TYR A 39 15.68 -6.62 -0.86
N ASP A 40 16.65 -5.77 -0.51
CA ASP A 40 17.63 -6.15 0.50
C ASP A 40 16.86 -6.32 1.80
N LYS A 41 16.29 -7.52 1.96
CA LYS A 41 15.27 -7.82 2.94
C LYS A 41 15.75 -7.49 4.34
N ASN A 42 17.04 -7.63 4.60
CA ASN A 42 17.61 -7.39 5.92
C ASN A 42 17.73 -5.89 6.19
N LEU A 43 18.26 -5.09 5.26
CA LEU A 43 18.42 -3.65 5.47
C LEU A 43 17.07 -2.93 5.59
N ILE A 44 16.11 -3.27 4.71
CA ILE A 44 14.78 -2.66 4.72
C ILE A 44 14.04 -3.03 6.01
N LEU A 45 14.03 -4.32 6.36
CA LEU A 45 13.40 -4.80 7.59
C LEU A 45 14.03 -4.19 8.84
N ASP A 46 15.35 -4.08 8.92
CA ASP A 46 16.03 -3.44 10.05
C ASP A 46 15.61 -1.97 10.16
N LYS A 47 15.55 -1.23 9.05
CA LYS A 47 15.09 0.16 9.04
C LYS A 47 13.63 0.27 9.49
N THR A 48 12.76 -0.59 8.97
CA THR A 48 11.35 -0.65 9.37
C THR A 48 11.20 -0.98 10.84
N ARG A 49 11.97 -1.95 11.36
CA ARG A 49 11.96 -2.30 12.77
C ARG A 49 12.35 -1.11 13.63
N GLN A 50 13.42 -0.39 13.28
CA GLN A 50 13.85 0.77 14.05
C GLN A 50 12.82 1.91 14.06
N SER A 51 12.19 2.21 12.91
CA SER A 51 11.13 3.22 12.86
C SER A 51 9.93 2.78 13.69
N MET A 52 9.49 1.54 13.54
CA MET A 52 8.30 1.01 14.23
C MET A 52 8.52 0.86 15.74
N LEU A 53 9.73 0.52 16.20
CA LEU A 53 10.09 0.57 17.63
C LEU A 53 9.92 1.98 18.19
N ALA A 54 10.34 3.02 17.44
CA ALA A 54 10.14 4.40 17.86
C ALA A 54 8.65 4.76 18.00
N ILE A 55 7.79 4.26 17.11
CA ILE A 55 6.33 4.45 17.18
C ILE A 55 5.73 3.70 18.37
N ARG A 56 6.05 2.41 18.51
CA ARG A 56 5.54 1.54 19.59
C ARG A 56 5.88 2.12 20.96
N ASP A 57 7.12 2.58 21.14
CA ASP A 57 7.64 3.11 22.41
C ASP A 57 7.24 4.57 22.66
N GLY A 58 6.46 5.20 21.76
CA GLY A 58 6.04 6.59 21.90
C GLY A 58 7.13 7.64 21.69
N ARG A 59 8.27 7.26 21.08
CA ARG A 59 9.38 8.15 20.72
C ARG A 59 9.17 8.88 19.40
N ALA A 60 8.26 8.38 18.56
CA ALA A 60 7.82 9.03 17.33
C ALA A 60 6.31 8.82 17.15
N VAL A 61 5.68 9.60 16.27
CA VAL A 61 4.21 9.63 16.13
C VAL A 61 3.70 8.95 14.87
N TYR A 62 4.51 8.90 13.82
CA TYR A 62 4.12 8.33 12.54
C TYR A 62 5.35 7.91 11.72
N GLU A 63 5.18 6.82 10.96
CA GLU A 63 6.15 6.38 9.96
C GLU A 63 5.44 5.97 8.68
N ARG A 64 6.10 6.18 7.54
CA ARG A 64 5.74 5.61 6.24
C ARG A 64 7.01 5.20 5.51
N ASP A 65 7.04 4.01 4.96
CA ASP A 65 8.20 3.43 4.25
C ASP A 65 9.48 3.48 5.11
N SER A 66 9.35 3.30 6.43
CA SER A 66 10.43 3.40 7.43
C SER A 66 10.98 4.81 7.67
N VAL A 67 10.36 5.85 7.09
CA VAL A 67 10.70 7.26 7.34
C VAL A 67 9.82 7.78 8.47
N LEU A 68 10.43 8.38 9.49
CA LEU A 68 9.70 9.02 10.59
C LEU A 68 9.21 10.41 10.19
N PHE A 69 7.98 10.73 10.60
CA PHE A 69 7.36 12.03 10.38
C PHE A 69 7.02 12.70 11.71
N GLU A 70 7.18 14.02 11.78
CA GLU A 70 6.87 14.81 12.99
C GLU A 70 5.37 14.94 13.24
N LYS A 71 4.57 14.81 12.18
CA LYS A 71 3.12 14.89 12.24
C LYS A 71 2.51 13.65 11.62
N LYS A 72 1.51 13.10 12.29
CA LYS A 72 0.72 12.00 11.81
C LYS A 72 -0.19 12.43 10.67
N GLU A 73 -0.09 11.73 9.55
CA GLU A 73 -1.02 11.84 8.44
C GLU A 73 -2.06 10.74 8.61
N TYR A 74 -3.34 11.10 8.62
CA TYR A 74 -4.40 10.13 8.89
C TYR A 74 -5.13 9.71 7.61
N PRO A 75 -5.27 8.40 7.37
CA PRO A 75 -6.08 7.88 6.28
C PRO A 75 -7.55 7.91 6.69
N PHE A 76 -8.20 9.08 6.59
CA PHE A 76 -9.59 9.22 7.05
C PHE A 76 -10.54 8.25 6.36
N ALA A 77 -10.31 7.92 5.08
CA ALA A 77 -11.10 6.90 4.39
C ALA A 77 -10.98 5.52 5.05
N ILE A 78 -9.77 5.10 5.44
CA ILE A 78 -9.57 3.84 6.19
C ILE A 78 -10.28 3.94 7.55
N ILE A 79 -10.04 5.01 8.31
CA ILE A 79 -10.63 5.19 9.64
C ILE A 79 -12.17 5.12 9.56
N SER A 80 -12.77 5.85 8.63
CA SER A 80 -14.23 5.88 8.45
C SER A 80 -14.78 4.52 8.03
N SER A 81 -14.13 3.80 7.11
CA SER A 81 -14.54 2.45 6.70
C SER A 81 -14.44 1.46 7.87
N LEU A 82 -13.35 1.46 8.63
CA LEU A 82 -13.18 0.58 9.79
C LEU A 82 -14.23 0.85 10.88
N LEU A 83 -14.52 2.12 11.19
CA LEU A 83 -15.56 2.49 12.14
C LEU A 83 -16.97 2.12 11.64
N TYR A 84 -17.24 2.28 10.35
CA TYR A 84 -18.49 1.84 9.74
C TYR A 84 -18.69 0.33 9.91
N ILE A 85 -17.66 -0.46 9.61
CA ILE A 85 -17.69 -1.92 9.75
C ILE A 85 -17.88 -2.31 11.21
N ALA A 86 -17.16 -1.67 12.13
CA ALA A 86 -17.30 -1.94 13.55
C ALA A 86 -18.71 -1.64 14.08
N LEU A 87 -19.32 -0.53 13.64
CA LEU A 87 -20.70 -0.18 14.00
C LEU A 87 -21.70 -1.24 13.54
N LYS A 88 -21.48 -1.85 12.37
CA LYS A 88 -22.31 -2.95 11.85
C LYS A 88 -22.11 -4.27 12.61
N ASN A 89 -21.04 -4.41 13.37
CA ASN A 89 -20.62 -5.63 14.05
C ASN A 89 -20.61 -5.48 15.59
N ASP A 90 -21.59 -4.78 16.16
CA ASP A 90 -21.71 -4.58 17.62
C ASP A 90 -20.43 -3.98 18.25
N MET A 91 -19.84 -3.00 17.57
CA MET A 91 -18.59 -2.35 17.95
C MET A 91 -17.40 -3.30 18.04
N LYS A 92 -17.42 -4.41 17.30
CA LYS A 92 -16.31 -5.36 17.16
C LYS A 92 -15.68 -5.21 15.78
N LEU A 93 -14.36 -5.34 15.71
CA LEU A 93 -13.63 -5.27 14.46
C LEU A 93 -12.53 -6.32 14.44
N LYS A 94 -12.45 -7.06 13.33
CA LYS A 94 -11.40 -8.03 13.03
C LYS A 94 -10.86 -7.70 11.65
N VAL A 95 -9.64 -7.20 11.60
CA VAL A 95 -8.95 -6.76 10.38
C VAL A 95 -7.90 -7.79 10.02
N VAL A 96 -7.89 -8.21 8.76
CA VAL A 96 -6.73 -8.87 8.15
C VAL A 96 -6.02 -7.83 7.31
N ASP A 97 -4.83 -7.42 7.72
CA ASP A 97 -4.02 -6.39 7.08
C ASP A 97 -2.87 -7.07 6.33
N PHE A 98 -3.08 -7.25 5.02
CA PHE A 98 -2.17 -7.97 4.15
C PHE A 98 -1.03 -7.05 3.71
N GLY A 99 0.22 -7.42 4.03
CA GLY A 99 1.37 -6.55 3.84
C GLY A 99 1.46 -5.43 4.89
N GLY A 100 0.81 -5.56 6.04
CA GLY A 100 0.76 -4.54 7.11
C GLY A 100 2.08 -4.26 7.85
N SER A 101 3.21 -4.80 7.36
CA SER A 101 4.55 -4.57 7.91
C SER A 101 4.65 -4.99 9.39
N LEU A 102 5.14 -4.13 10.28
CA LEU A 102 5.16 -4.34 11.74
C LEU A 102 3.97 -3.65 12.43
N GLY A 103 2.88 -3.43 11.69
CA GLY A 103 1.65 -2.78 12.18
C GLY A 103 1.55 -1.30 11.84
N THR A 104 2.16 -0.83 10.75
CA THR A 104 2.21 0.60 10.37
C THR A 104 0.82 1.25 10.42
N THR A 105 -0.16 0.68 9.70
CA THR A 105 -1.53 1.21 9.69
C THR A 105 -2.23 1.04 11.03
N TYR A 106 -2.03 -0.07 11.75
CA TYR A 106 -2.56 -0.25 13.11
C TYR A 106 -2.13 0.89 14.04
N TYR A 107 -0.83 1.17 14.15
CA TYR A 107 -0.35 2.27 14.98
C TYR A 107 -0.79 3.64 14.44
N GLN A 108 -0.99 3.76 13.13
CA GLN A 108 -1.52 4.97 12.50
C GLN A 108 -2.97 5.28 12.91
N VAL A 109 -3.83 4.29 13.11
CA VAL A 109 -5.27 4.55 13.33
C VAL A 109 -5.81 4.15 14.70
N ARG A 110 -5.08 3.37 15.50
CA ARG A 110 -5.57 2.72 16.73
C ARG A 110 -6.26 3.65 17.74
N GLU A 111 -5.86 4.91 17.82
CA GLU A 111 -6.47 5.89 18.75
C GLU A 111 -7.96 6.11 18.48
N PHE A 112 -8.38 6.07 17.21
CA PHE A 112 -9.79 6.15 16.82
C PHE A 112 -10.55 4.85 17.06
N LEU A 113 -9.84 3.73 17.26
CA LEU A 113 -10.42 2.41 17.49
C LEU A 113 -10.50 2.05 18.98
N THR A 114 -10.02 2.92 19.87
CA THR A 114 -10.12 2.72 21.33
C THR A 114 -11.56 2.58 21.86
N PRO A 115 -12.61 3.20 21.28
CA PRO A 115 -13.98 3.02 21.77
C PRO A 115 -14.61 1.66 21.38
N LEU A 116 -13.93 0.85 20.57
CA LEU A 116 -14.46 -0.44 20.13
C LEU A 116 -14.54 -1.42 21.31
N ARG A 117 -15.59 -2.25 21.31
CA ARG A 117 -15.79 -3.31 22.29
C ARG A 117 -14.75 -4.42 22.15
N SER A 118 -14.32 -4.70 20.91
CA SER A 118 -13.28 -5.68 20.60
C SER A 118 -12.53 -5.26 19.33
N LEU A 119 -11.21 -5.40 19.36
CA LEU A 119 -10.34 -5.16 18.21
C LEU A 119 -9.33 -6.29 18.08
N GLU A 120 -9.37 -6.97 16.94
CA GLU A 120 -8.37 -7.94 16.49
C GLU A 120 -7.75 -7.42 15.19
N TRP A 121 -6.44 -7.20 15.17
CA TRP A 121 -5.69 -6.74 14.02
C TRP A 121 -4.63 -7.76 13.64
N HIS A 122 -4.89 -8.47 12.55
CA HIS A 122 -4.05 -9.56 12.08
C HIS A 122 -3.20 -9.08 10.92
N ILE A 123 -1.90 -8.96 11.14
CA ILE A 123 -0.93 -8.67 10.09
C ILE A 123 -0.60 -9.98 9.37
N VAL A 124 -0.70 -9.98 8.04
CA VAL A 124 -0.21 -11.07 7.19
C VAL A 124 1.03 -10.59 6.44
N GLU A 125 2.18 -11.21 6.72
CA GLU A 125 3.46 -10.85 6.12
C GLU A 125 4.40 -12.07 5.96
N GLN A 126 5.50 -11.89 5.22
CA GLN A 126 6.64 -12.78 5.09
C GLN A 126 7.25 -13.15 6.44
N GLU A 127 7.88 -14.33 6.47
CA GLU A 127 8.46 -14.97 7.65
C GLU A 127 9.25 -14.02 8.56
N SER A 128 10.17 -13.24 8.00
CA SER A 128 11.07 -12.39 8.76
C SER A 128 10.34 -11.27 9.51
N TYR A 129 9.29 -10.70 8.90
CA TYR A 129 8.42 -9.73 9.55
C TYR A 129 7.53 -10.40 10.61
N VAL A 130 7.02 -11.61 10.34
CA VAL A 130 6.22 -12.35 11.32
C VAL A 130 7.03 -12.69 12.56
N VAL A 131 8.28 -13.16 12.42
CA VAL A 131 9.15 -13.48 13.56
C VAL A 131 9.37 -12.26 14.45
N ILE A 132 9.80 -11.12 13.87
CA ILE A 132 10.03 -9.88 14.61
C ILE A 132 8.72 -9.32 15.18
N GLY A 133 7.65 -9.34 14.39
CA GLY A 133 6.32 -8.90 14.79
C GLY A 133 5.84 -9.62 16.05
N LYS A 134 5.98 -10.96 16.08
CA LYS A 134 5.65 -11.78 17.25
C LYS A 134 6.51 -11.47 18.46
N GLU A 135 7.81 -11.30 18.26
CA GLU A 135 8.76 -11.07 19.35
C GLU A 135 8.61 -9.68 19.98
N GLU A 136 8.29 -8.66 19.18
CA GLU A 136 8.43 -7.26 19.59
C GLU A 136 7.16 -6.42 19.52
N PHE A 137 6.19 -6.76 18.67
CA PHE A 137 5.04 -5.90 18.40
C PHE A 137 3.70 -6.51 18.81
N GLU A 138 3.64 -7.85 18.88
CA GLU A 138 2.43 -8.58 19.24
C GLU A 138 1.92 -8.18 20.62
N ASN A 139 0.61 -8.03 20.73
CA ASN A 139 -0.08 -7.74 21.97
C ASN A 139 -1.49 -8.37 21.95
N ASP A 140 -2.38 -7.93 22.84
CA ASP A 140 -3.74 -8.47 22.94
C ASP A 140 -4.59 -8.18 21.68
N GLN A 141 -4.27 -7.14 20.92
CA GLN A 141 -5.02 -6.71 19.73
C GLN A 141 -4.27 -7.01 18.43
N LEU A 142 -2.96 -6.76 18.39
CA LEU A 142 -2.14 -6.90 17.19
C LEU A 142 -1.49 -8.28 17.17
N LYS A 143 -1.72 -9.06 16.11
CA LYS A 143 -1.23 -10.44 15.89
C LYS A 143 -0.57 -10.59 14.52
N PHE A 144 0.34 -11.57 14.37
CA PHE A 144 1.13 -11.76 13.14
C PHE A 144 1.00 -13.18 12.57
N TYR A 145 0.77 -13.27 11.26
CA TYR A 145 0.51 -14.51 10.53
C TYR A 145 1.27 -14.55 9.21
N LYS A 146 1.57 -15.76 8.74
CA LYS A 146 2.27 -15.96 7.46
C LYS A 146 1.32 -15.95 6.27
N THR A 147 0.07 -16.35 6.48
CA THR A 147 -0.95 -16.40 5.43
C THR A 147 -2.30 -15.94 5.95
N ILE A 148 -3.18 -15.52 5.04
CA ILE A 148 -4.55 -15.10 5.38
C ILE A 148 -5.31 -16.27 6.01
N GLU A 149 -5.15 -17.50 5.50
CA GLU A 149 -5.82 -18.70 6.05
C GLU A 149 -5.46 -18.92 7.51
N SER A 150 -4.17 -18.87 7.85
CA SER A 150 -3.73 -19.06 9.24
C SER A 150 -4.28 -17.98 10.18
N SER A 151 -4.53 -16.77 9.66
CA SER A 151 -5.19 -15.70 10.40
C SER A 151 -6.70 -15.93 10.57
N LEU A 152 -7.35 -16.58 9.58
CA LEU A 152 -8.78 -16.88 9.60
C LEU A 152 -9.14 -18.09 10.48
N GLU A 153 -8.17 -18.94 10.84
CA GLU A 153 -8.35 -20.02 11.83
C GLU A 153 -8.77 -19.47 13.21
N ASP A 154 -8.31 -18.27 13.56
CA ASP A 154 -8.68 -17.57 14.79
C ASP A 154 -10.04 -16.85 14.68
N GLY A 155 -10.74 -16.96 13.55
CA GLY A 155 -12.09 -16.46 13.34
C GLY A 155 -12.26 -15.64 12.06
N VAL A 156 -13.52 -15.49 11.64
CA VAL A 156 -13.88 -14.81 10.39
C VAL A 156 -13.52 -13.32 10.49
N ALA A 157 -12.70 -12.86 9.55
CA ALA A 157 -12.38 -11.45 9.41
C ALA A 157 -13.61 -10.65 8.96
N HIS A 158 -13.77 -9.45 9.51
CA HIS A 158 -14.78 -8.52 9.00
C HIS A 158 -14.28 -7.84 7.73
N VAL A 159 -12.99 -7.53 7.65
CA VAL A 159 -12.39 -6.81 6.52
C VAL A 159 -10.98 -7.32 6.21
N VAL A 160 -10.67 -7.43 4.91
CA VAL A 160 -9.27 -7.48 4.45
C VAL A 160 -8.85 -6.07 4.02
N LEU A 161 -7.80 -5.56 4.64
CA LEU A 161 -7.16 -4.29 4.31
C LEU A 161 -5.92 -4.57 3.44
N LEU A 162 -5.81 -3.82 2.35
CA LEU A 162 -4.70 -3.86 1.41
C LEU A 162 -4.24 -2.41 1.15
N SER A 163 -3.24 -1.94 1.90
CA SER A 163 -2.68 -0.59 1.75
C SER A 163 -1.34 -0.64 1.03
N SER A 164 -1.30 -0.20 -0.23
CA SER A 164 -0.07 -0.11 -1.05
C SER A 164 0.72 -1.42 -1.16
N VAL A 165 0.02 -2.54 -1.36
CA VAL A 165 0.64 -3.88 -1.35
C VAL A 165 0.48 -4.65 -2.66
N VAL A 166 -0.68 -4.57 -3.31
CA VAL A 166 -1.03 -5.46 -4.43
C VAL A 166 -0.14 -5.22 -5.65
N GLN A 167 0.26 -3.97 -5.88
CA GLN A 167 1.17 -3.59 -6.97
C GLN A 167 2.54 -4.26 -6.90
N TYR A 168 2.93 -4.79 -5.74
CA TYR A 168 4.23 -5.42 -5.51
C TYR A 168 4.17 -6.95 -5.55
N LEU A 169 3.02 -7.52 -5.93
CA LEU A 169 2.90 -8.96 -6.14
C LEU A 169 3.29 -9.36 -7.55
N GLU A 170 3.95 -10.51 -7.69
CA GLU A 170 4.34 -11.06 -8.99
C GLU A 170 3.13 -11.38 -9.87
N LYS A 171 2.06 -11.87 -9.25
CA LYS A 171 0.83 -12.30 -9.92
C LYS A 171 -0.40 -11.65 -9.28
N PRO A 172 -0.57 -10.33 -9.43
CA PRO A 172 -1.58 -9.59 -8.69
C PRO A 172 -3.00 -10.03 -9.04
N HIS A 173 -3.31 -10.29 -10.31
CA HIS A 173 -4.65 -10.76 -10.70
C HIS A 173 -5.02 -12.14 -10.16
N GLU A 174 -4.06 -13.07 -10.05
CA GLU A 174 -4.32 -14.37 -9.38
C GLU A 174 -4.65 -14.14 -7.90
N PHE A 175 -3.95 -13.22 -7.25
CA PHE A 175 -4.21 -12.84 -5.86
C PHE A 175 -5.57 -12.13 -5.68
N LEU A 176 -5.94 -11.21 -6.58
CA LEU A 176 -7.25 -10.54 -6.56
C LEU A 176 -8.41 -11.55 -6.71
N SER A 177 -8.28 -12.50 -7.64
CA SER A 177 -9.25 -13.61 -7.78
C SER A 177 -9.29 -14.51 -6.54
N TYR A 178 -8.15 -14.75 -5.91
CA TYR A 178 -8.09 -15.51 -4.66
C TYR A 178 -8.82 -14.78 -3.51
N LEU A 179 -8.67 -13.46 -3.39
CA LEU A 179 -9.33 -12.66 -2.36
C LEU A 179 -10.86 -12.76 -2.41
N THR A 180 -11.45 -12.78 -3.61
CA THR A 180 -12.92 -12.87 -3.74
C THR A 180 -13.48 -14.24 -3.39
N GLY A 181 -12.65 -15.28 -3.50
CA GLY A 181 -12.92 -16.62 -2.97
C GLY A 181 -12.97 -16.69 -1.45
N LEU A 182 -12.43 -15.70 -0.73
CA LEU A 182 -12.53 -15.63 0.73
C LEU A 182 -13.95 -15.26 1.16
N SER A 183 -14.42 -15.87 2.25
CA SER A 183 -15.70 -15.54 2.87
C SER A 183 -15.63 -14.28 3.75
N VAL A 184 -15.07 -13.19 3.22
CA VAL A 184 -14.97 -11.90 3.92
C VAL A 184 -15.98 -10.91 3.34
N GLU A 185 -16.72 -10.23 4.22
CA GLU A 185 -17.77 -9.29 3.85
C GLU A 185 -17.21 -8.00 3.23
N TYR A 186 -16.09 -7.49 3.74
CA TYR A 186 -15.51 -6.23 3.28
C TYR A 186 -14.09 -6.39 2.77
N ILE A 187 -13.76 -5.67 1.69
CA ILE A 187 -12.39 -5.52 1.20
C ILE A 187 -12.11 -4.03 1.07
N LEU A 188 -10.98 -3.60 1.62
CA LEU A 188 -10.58 -2.21 1.64
C LEU A 188 -9.20 -2.09 0.98
N PHE A 189 -9.19 -1.51 -0.22
CA PHE A 189 -7.97 -1.10 -0.90
C PHE A 189 -7.65 0.35 -0.53
N ASP A 190 -6.41 0.59 -0.18
CA ASP A 190 -5.83 1.92 -0.01
C ASP A 190 -4.53 1.96 -0.81
N ARG A 191 -4.19 3.13 -1.31
CA ARG A 191 -2.89 3.36 -1.94
C ARG A 191 -2.52 2.38 -3.08
N THR A 192 -3.51 2.05 -3.93
CA THR A 192 -3.32 1.17 -5.09
C THR A 192 -3.04 1.99 -6.34
N ALA A 193 -1.98 1.63 -7.07
CA ALA A 193 -1.50 2.36 -8.24
C ALA A 193 -2.22 1.93 -9.53
N PHE A 194 -2.72 2.91 -10.29
CA PHE A 194 -3.44 2.70 -11.55
C PHE A 194 -2.82 3.50 -12.70
N VAL A 195 -2.89 2.96 -13.92
CA VAL A 195 -2.57 3.74 -15.13
C VAL A 195 -3.73 4.64 -15.52
N VAL A 196 -3.43 5.83 -16.04
CA VAL A 196 -4.45 6.76 -16.56
C VAL A 196 -5.18 6.15 -17.77
N GLU A 197 -4.44 5.49 -18.66
CA GLU A 197 -4.98 4.84 -19.86
C GLU A 197 -4.18 3.59 -20.22
N GLY A 198 -4.81 2.65 -20.92
CA GLY A 198 -4.17 1.45 -21.44
C GLY A 198 -4.26 0.23 -20.50
N PRO A 199 -3.58 -0.88 -20.85
CA PRO A 199 -3.53 -2.06 -20.01
C PRO A 199 -2.65 -1.84 -18.78
N ASP A 200 -2.70 -2.80 -17.86
CA ASP A 200 -1.74 -2.91 -16.77
C ASP A 200 -0.30 -2.70 -17.25
N ARG A 201 0.44 -1.93 -16.47
CA ARG A 201 1.80 -1.54 -16.79
C ARG A 201 2.74 -1.97 -15.67
N LEU A 202 3.59 -2.95 -15.98
CA LEU A 202 4.69 -3.32 -15.11
C LEU A 202 5.83 -2.32 -15.28
N THR A 203 6.31 -1.79 -14.17
CA THR A 203 7.37 -0.79 -14.09
C THR A 203 8.52 -1.25 -13.21
N LEU A 204 9.68 -0.66 -13.42
CA LEU A 204 10.81 -0.67 -12.49
C LEU A 204 10.65 0.53 -11.56
N GLN A 205 10.43 0.30 -10.27
CA GLN A 205 10.49 1.34 -9.26
C GLN A 205 11.92 1.48 -8.75
N ARG A 206 12.43 2.72 -8.74
CA ARG A 206 13.67 3.10 -8.06
C ARG A 206 13.33 4.01 -6.89
N VAL A 207 13.66 3.56 -5.68
CA VAL A 207 13.31 4.27 -4.46
C VAL A 207 14.39 5.31 -4.15
N PRO A 208 14.02 6.55 -3.76
CA PRO A 208 14.99 7.52 -3.30
C PRO A 208 15.79 7.01 -2.07
N PRO A 209 17.13 7.14 -2.04
CA PRO A 209 17.99 6.63 -0.97
C PRO A 209 17.68 7.16 0.44
N PHE A 210 17.02 8.33 0.54
CA PHE A 210 16.57 8.85 1.84
C PHE A 210 15.51 7.94 2.48
N ILE A 211 14.73 7.22 1.68
CA ILE A 211 13.81 6.16 2.13
C ILE A 211 14.61 4.86 2.33
N TYR A 212 15.26 4.36 1.28
CA TYR A 212 16.30 3.32 1.32
C TYR A 212 16.79 3.11 -0.12
N ASP A 213 18.00 2.56 -0.27
CA ASP A 213 18.58 2.27 -1.58
C ASP A 213 18.07 0.91 -2.08
N ALA A 214 16.97 0.94 -2.83
CA ALA A 214 16.39 -0.28 -3.41
C ALA A 214 15.62 0.00 -4.70
N SER A 215 15.39 -1.08 -5.44
CA SER A 215 14.53 -1.10 -6.60
C SER A 215 13.72 -2.39 -6.62
N TYR A 216 12.50 -2.32 -7.17
CA TYR A 216 11.62 -3.48 -7.28
C TYR A 216 10.63 -3.32 -8.43
N PRO A 217 10.06 -4.44 -8.93
CA PRO A 217 8.96 -4.38 -9.88
C PRO A 217 7.70 -3.83 -9.22
N ALA A 218 6.93 -3.02 -9.95
CA ALA A 218 5.68 -2.44 -9.48
C ALA A 218 4.66 -2.36 -10.61
N TRP A 219 3.45 -2.85 -10.38
CA TRP A 219 2.33 -2.74 -11.30
C TRP A 219 1.59 -1.41 -11.13
N PHE A 220 1.21 -0.81 -12.26
CA PHE A 220 0.10 0.13 -12.33
C PHE A 220 -1.04 -0.57 -13.04
N PHE A 221 -2.19 -0.72 -12.38
CA PHE A 221 -3.30 -1.49 -12.90
C PHE A 221 -4.16 -0.70 -13.88
N ASN A 222 -4.75 -1.35 -14.86
CA ASN A 222 -5.95 -0.82 -15.49
C ASN A 222 -7.12 -0.95 -14.50
N GLU A 223 -7.75 0.16 -14.15
CA GLU A 223 -8.80 0.18 -13.11
C GLU A 223 -9.99 -0.72 -13.44
N THR A 224 -10.44 -0.75 -14.69
CA THR A 224 -11.56 -1.60 -15.11
C THR A 224 -11.21 -3.09 -15.00
N ASN A 225 -10.02 -3.50 -15.42
CA ASN A 225 -9.55 -4.88 -15.30
C ASN A 225 -9.30 -5.29 -13.84
N PHE A 226 -8.92 -4.33 -12.99
CA PHE A 226 -8.77 -4.57 -11.56
C PHE A 226 -10.14 -4.82 -10.91
N LEU A 227 -11.12 -3.94 -11.18
CA LEU A 227 -12.46 -4.02 -10.60
C LEU A 227 -13.29 -5.20 -11.12
N SER A 228 -12.98 -5.74 -12.30
CA SER A 228 -13.67 -6.92 -12.83
C SER A 228 -13.42 -8.20 -12.02
N HIS A 229 -12.42 -8.23 -11.14
CA HIS A 229 -12.27 -9.33 -10.16
C HIS A 229 -13.35 -9.33 -9.09
N PHE A 230 -14.04 -8.19 -8.89
CA PHE A 230 -14.92 -7.92 -7.76
C PHE A 230 -16.40 -7.81 -8.16
N GLU A 231 -16.86 -8.53 -9.18
CA GLU A 231 -18.27 -8.50 -9.64
C GLU A 231 -19.29 -8.92 -8.56
N ASP A 232 -18.88 -9.75 -7.60
CA ASP A 232 -19.70 -10.14 -6.44
C ASP A 232 -19.60 -9.15 -5.26
N TYR A 233 -18.96 -8.00 -5.46
CA TYR A 233 -18.86 -6.90 -4.50
C TYR A 233 -19.44 -5.61 -5.08
N GLU A 234 -20.07 -4.83 -4.21
CA GLU A 234 -20.49 -3.46 -4.50
C GLU A 234 -19.42 -2.49 -4.00
N ILE A 235 -19.07 -1.51 -4.84
CA ILE A 235 -18.22 -0.37 -4.44
C ILE A 235 -19.06 0.56 -3.56
N GLN A 236 -18.81 0.59 -2.25
CA GLN A 236 -19.48 1.49 -1.32
C GLN A 236 -18.95 2.92 -1.47
N THR A 237 -17.63 3.07 -1.65
CA THR A 237 -16.99 4.35 -1.91
C THR A 237 -15.61 4.17 -2.54
N GLU A 238 -15.15 5.24 -3.19
CA GLU A 238 -13.83 5.38 -3.79
C GLU A 238 -13.19 6.64 -3.22
N PHE A 239 -11.87 6.63 -3.03
CA PHE A 239 -11.17 7.76 -2.44
C PHE A 239 -9.74 7.85 -2.95
N THR A 240 -9.15 9.04 -2.84
CA THR A 240 -7.76 9.29 -3.19
C THR A 240 -6.84 9.04 -1.99
N SER A 241 -5.55 8.76 -2.26
CA SER A 241 -4.54 8.69 -1.21
C SER A 241 -4.54 9.94 -0.34
N TYR A 242 -4.38 9.73 0.97
CA TYR A 242 -4.12 10.77 1.96
C TYR A 242 -2.68 11.33 1.87
N VAL A 243 -1.80 10.67 1.10
CA VAL A 243 -0.43 11.10 0.84
C VAL A 243 -0.44 12.12 -0.30
N ILE A 244 0.06 13.31 -0.01
CA ILE A 244 0.16 14.38 -1.00
C ILE A 244 1.16 13.96 -2.10
N GLY A 245 0.73 14.05 -3.35
CA GLY A 245 1.55 13.74 -4.53
C GLY A 245 1.30 12.35 -5.11
N GLU A 246 0.58 11.47 -4.42
CA GLU A 246 0.18 10.17 -4.99
C GLU A 246 -1.04 10.27 -5.91
N GLN A 247 -1.74 11.42 -5.93
CA GLN A 247 -2.86 11.65 -6.85
C GLN A 247 -2.40 11.71 -8.32
N ASP A 248 -1.17 12.16 -8.56
CA ASP A 248 -0.55 12.29 -9.88
C ASP A 248 0.83 11.60 -9.87
N MET A 249 0.86 10.32 -10.24
CA MET A 249 2.08 9.53 -10.23
C MET A 249 2.82 9.63 -11.57
N LEU A 250 4.15 9.78 -11.49
CA LEU A 250 5.01 9.89 -12.66
C LEU A 250 5.52 8.52 -13.11
N ILE A 251 5.23 8.16 -14.36
CA ILE A 251 5.86 7.03 -15.05
C ILE A 251 6.68 7.61 -16.21
N ASP A 252 7.96 7.26 -16.30
CA ASP A 252 8.91 7.85 -17.26
C ASP A 252 8.94 9.40 -17.25
N GLY A 253 8.71 9.99 -16.07
CA GLY A 253 8.68 11.45 -15.89
C GLY A 253 7.44 12.17 -16.44
N LYS A 254 6.37 11.43 -16.77
CA LYS A 254 5.07 11.96 -17.18
C LYS A 254 3.98 11.51 -16.21
N VAL A 255 2.97 12.36 -16.00
CA VAL A 255 1.78 11.98 -15.22
C VAL A 255 0.99 10.96 -16.02
N GLU A 256 1.22 9.69 -15.74
CA GLU A 256 0.64 8.53 -16.45
C GLU A 256 0.06 7.50 -15.48
N GLY A 257 0.19 7.72 -14.17
CA GLY A 257 -0.49 6.94 -13.16
C GLY A 257 -1.10 7.80 -12.08
N TYR A 258 -1.92 7.18 -11.24
CA TYR A 258 -2.55 7.78 -10.08
C TYR A 258 -2.80 6.72 -9.02
N ASP A 259 -2.98 7.16 -7.80
CA ASP A 259 -3.39 6.31 -6.70
C ASP A 259 -4.89 6.37 -6.44
N LYS A 260 -5.49 5.22 -6.11
CA LYS A 260 -6.89 5.15 -5.69
C LYS A 260 -7.12 4.06 -4.65
N GLY A 261 -8.09 4.32 -3.77
CA GLY A 261 -8.62 3.38 -2.79
C GLY A 261 -10.08 3.05 -3.05
N PHE A 262 -10.48 1.86 -2.63
CA PHE A 262 -11.82 1.32 -2.80
C PHE A 262 -12.30 0.66 -1.51
N PHE A 263 -13.50 1.00 -1.06
CA PHE A 263 -14.19 0.27 -0.02
C PHE A 263 -15.28 -0.59 -0.64
N LEU A 264 -15.05 -1.91 -0.65
CA LEU A 264 -15.91 -2.90 -1.27
C LEU A 264 -16.70 -3.68 -0.23
N LYS A 265 -17.96 -3.98 -0.53
CA LYS A 265 -18.84 -4.82 0.29
C LYS A 265 -19.40 -5.97 -0.54
N LYS A 266 -19.32 -7.19 -0.03
CA LYS A 266 -19.84 -8.39 -0.69
C LYS A 266 -21.36 -8.29 -0.87
N ILE A 267 -21.85 -8.63 -2.05
CA ILE A 267 -23.28 -8.68 -2.35
C ILE A 267 -23.84 -9.96 -1.71
N ILE A 268 -24.74 -9.78 -0.73
CA ILE A 268 -25.49 -10.90 -0.15
C ILE A 268 -26.62 -11.22 -1.13
N ARG A 269 -26.53 -12.37 -1.82
CA ARG A 269 -27.63 -12.92 -2.62
C ARG A 269 -28.56 -13.74 -1.76
#